data_AF-A0A266LMS7-F1
#
_entry.id   AF-A0A266LMS7-F1
#
_cell.length_a   1.000
_cell.length_b   1.000
_cell.length_c   1.000
_cell.angle_alpha   90.00
_cell.angle_beta   90.00
_cell.angle_gamma   90.00
#
_symmetry.space_group_name_H-M   'P 1'
#
loop_
_entity.id
_entity.type
_entity.pdbx_description
1 polymer ?
#
loop_
_entity_poly.entity_id
_entity_poly.type
_entity_poly.pdbx_seq_one_letter_code
_entity_poly.pdbx_strand_id
1 'polypeptide(L)'
;MEDFLRACQSAVLDNEAKALAAKMGVPHVSLLQRANPENDAHHLTIEHLFGILLHTDDMRPLAALASEFGFDLISRSAPQPQALTKSLINVGKEVADLTIAVHQALDDDHVSSFEKSLIRQEINHVRQSLDVMDASVKAA
;
A
#
# COMPACT_ATOMS: atom_id res chain seq x y z
N MET A 1 7.76 8.71 15.85
CA MET A 1 6.88 7.96 16.79
C MET A 1 5.65 8.77 17.19
N GLU A 2 5.78 10.08 17.42
CA GLU A 2 4.66 10.98 17.74
C GLU A 2 3.58 11.00 16.64
N ASP A 3 3.98 11.05 15.37
CA ASP A 3 3.06 11.06 14.22
C ASP A 3 2.27 9.75 14.10
N PHE A 4 2.91 8.61 14.37
CA PHE A 4 2.25 7.31 14.45
C PHE A 4 1.19 7.25 15.55
N LEU A 5 1.49 7.74 16.75
CA LEU A 5 0.55 7.73 17.87
C LEU A 5 -0.63 8.68 17.63
N ARG A 6 -0.37 9.88 17.07
CA ARG A 6 -1.43 10.81 16.65
C ARG A 6 -2.30 10.23 15.55
N ALA A 7 -1.72 9.51 14.58
CA ALA A 7 -2.48 8.84 13.53
C ALA A 7 -3.39 7.75 14.11
N CYS A 8 -2.90 6.97 15.08
CA CYS A 8 -3.72 5.98 15.81
C CYS A 8 -4.88 6.64 16.55
N GLN A 9 -4.63 7.73 17.27
CA GLN A 9 -5.65 8.47 18.00
C GLN A 9 -6.72 9.04 17.05
N SER A 10 -6.28 9.65 15.95
CA SER A 10 -7.17 10.24 14.94
C SER A 10 -8.04 9.17 14.29
N ALA A 11 -7.46 8.02 13.93
CA ALA A 11 -8.21 6.90 13.37
C ALA A 11 -9.32 6.39 14.31
N VAL A 12 -9.09 6.40 15.63
CA VAL A 12 -10.10 6.01 16.63
C VAL A 12 -11.16 7.10 16.82
N LEU A 13 -10.77 8.37 16.90
CA LEU A 13 -11.70 9.49 17.13
C LEU A 13 -12.59 9.76 15.91
N ASP A 14 -12.04 9.66 14.70
CA ASP A 14 -12.73 9.98 13.45
C ASP A 14 -13.73 8.88 13.02
N ASN A 15 -13.61 7.65 13.56
CA ASN A 15 -14.39 6.47 13.14
C ASN A 15 -15.32 5.92 14.23
N GLU A 16 -16.00 6.81 14.95
CA GLU A 16 -16.98 6.44 15.98
C GLU A 16 -16.42 5.45 17.01
N ALA A 17 -15.45 5.89 17.82
CA ALA A 17 -14.72 5.09 18.83
C ALA A 17 -15.57 4.12 19.68
N LYS A 18 -16.87 4.39 19.86
CA LYS A 18 -17.80 3.50 20.57
C LYS A 18 -18.19 2.26 19.75
N ALA A 19 -18.46 2.43 18.46
CA ALA A 19 -18.75 1.33 17.55
C ALA A 19 -17.49 0.50 17.28
N LEU A 20 -16.35 1.16 17.13
CA LEU A 20 -15.05 0.51 16.94
C LEU A 20 -14.67 -0.35 18.15
N ALA A 21 -14.80 0.18 19.38
CA ALA A 21 -14.53 -0.56 20.60
C ALA A 21 -15.40 -1.83 20.74
N ALA A 22 -16.68 -1.74 20.35
CA ALA A 22 -17.58 -2.88 20.34
C ALA A 22 -17.13 -3.98 19.35
N LYS A 23 -16.69 -3.60 18.14
CA LYS A 23 -16.15 -4.54 17.14
C LYS A 23 -14.83 -5.18 17.58
N MET A 24 -13.99 -4.43 18.27
CA MET A 24 -12.70 -4.88 18.80
C MET A 24 -12.82 -5.68 20.13
N GLY A 25 -14.02 -5.78 20.71
CA GLY A 25 -14.23 -6.49 21.97
C GLY A 25 -13.61 -5.80 23.21
N VAL A 26 -13.35 -4.49 23.13
CA VAL A 26 -12.74 -3.70 24.22
C VAL A 26 -13.71 -2.65 24.77
N PRO A 27 -13.58 -2.26 26.06
CA PRO A 27 -14.37 -1.15 26.60
C PRO A 27 -14.03 0.17 25.90
N HIS A 28 -15.04 0.96 25.53
CA HIS A 28 -14.89 2.23 24.83
C HIS A 28 -13.91 3.20 25.50
N VAL A 29 -14.05 3.42 26.81
CA VAL A 29 -13.16 4.30 27.59
C VAL A 29 -11.73 3.77 27.61
N SER A 30 -11.55 2.44 27.64
CA SER A 30 -10.23 1.81 27.61
C SER A 30 -9.55 2.00 26.26
N LEU A 31 -10.28 1.88 25.15
CA LEU A 31 -9.75 2.15 23.81
C LEU A 31 -9.32 3.61 23.67
N LEU A 32 -10.13 4.56 24.14
CA LEU A 32 -9.79 5.99 24.10
C LEU A 32 -8.53 6.31 24.92
N GLN A 33 -8.42 5.76 26.13
CA GLN A 33 -7.24 5.97 26.99
C GLN A 33 -5.97 5.33 26.42
N ARG A 34 -6.10 4.17 25.77
CA ARG A 34 -4.97 3.48 25.12
C ARG A 34 -4.50 4.19 23.85
N ALA A 35 -5.42 4.78 23.10
CA ALA A 35 -5.11 5.50 21.87
C ALA A 35 -4.66 6.96 22.09
N ASN A 36 -4.78 7.50 23.31
CA ASN A 36 -4.40 8.86 23.64
C ASN A 36 -2.90 8.97 23.95
N PRO A 37 -2.05 9.59 23.10
CA PRO A 37 -0.63 9.77 23.36
C PRO A 37 -0.34 10.63 24.60
N GLU A 38 -1.27 11.50 25.01
CA GLU A 38 -1.13 12.37 26.20
C GLU A 38 -1.34 11.63 27.53
N ASN A 39 -1.67 10.33 27.49
CA ASN A 39 -1.85 9.52 28.69
C ASN A 39 -0.59 8.70 28.96
N ASP A 40 0.10 8.87 30.08
CA ASP A 40 1.33 8.12 30.39
C ASP A 40 1.16 6.58 30.39
N ALA A 41 -0.08 6.10 30.58
CA ALA A 41 -0.44 4.69 30.51
C ALA A 41 -0.95 4.25 29.12
N HIS A 42 -0.73 5.03 28.07
CA HIS A 42 -1.16 4.68 26.72
C HIS A 42 -0.40 3.45 26.21
N HIS A 43 -1.12 2.35 25.97
CA HIS A 43 -0.54 1.13 25.45
C HIS A 43 -1.47 0.50 24.43
N LEU A 44 -1.22 0.84 23.15
CA LEU A 44 -1.82 0.18 22.01
C LEU A 44 -0.97 -1.05 21.66
N THR A 45 -1.56 -2.23 21.81
CA THR A 45 -0.94 -3.47 21.31
C THR A 45 -1.12 -3.57 19.79
N ILE A 46 -0.31 -4.41 19.14
CA ILE A 46 -0.43 -4.69 17.70
C ILE A 46 -1.81 -5.23 17.34
N GLU A 47 -2.45 -6.01 18.21
CA GLU A 47 -3.83 -6.48 18.01
C GLU A 47 -4.83 -5.32 17.93
N HIS A 48 -4.67 -4.31 18.78
CA HIS A 48 -5.53 -3.12 18.73
C HIS A 48 -5.29 -2.33 17.44
N LEU A 49 -4.02 -2.16 17.05
CA LEU A 49 -3.68 -1.50 15.78
C LEU A 49 -4.34 -2.24 14.60
N PHE A 50 -4.22 -3.57 14.56
CA PHE A 50 -4.86 -4.37 13.52
C PHE A 50 -6.38 -4.21 13.51
N GLY A 51 -7.03 -4.23 14.68
CA GLY A 51 -8.48 -4.02 14.80
C GLY A 51 -8.94 -2.63 14.34
N ILE A 52 -8.14 -1.58 14.60
CA ILE A 52 -8.38 -0.23 14.07
C ILE A 52 -8.35 -0.29 12.55
N LEU A 53 -7.22 -0.72 11.97
CA LEU A 53 -7.03 -0.79 10.51
C LEU A 53 -8.15 -1.60 9.82
N LEU A 54 -8.55 -2.73 10.40
CA LEU A 54 -9.56 -3.63 9.84
C LEU A 54 -10.98 -3.06 9.83
N HIS A 55 -11.33 -2.26 10.84
CA HIS A 55 -12.71 -1.82 11.05
C HIS A 55 -12.97 -0.38 10.65
N THR A 56 -11.92 0.43 10.52
CA THR A 56 -12.00 1.83 10.08
C THR A 56 -11.61 2.02 8.62
N ASP A 57 -10.95 1.02 8.00
CA ASP A 57 -10.28 1.13 6.69
C ASP A 57 -9.27 2.30 6.62
N ASP A 58 -8.93 2.88 7.77
CA ASP A 58 -8.06 4.03 7.87
C ASP A 58 -6.61 3.58 7.96
N MET A 59 -5.90 3.68 6.84
CA MET A 59 -4.50 3.26 6.73
C MET A 59 -3.51 4.32 7.19
N ARG A 60 -3.95 5.50 7.68
CA ARG A 60 -3.06 6.55 8.21
C ARG A 60 -2.09 6.02 9.27
N PRO A 61 -2.49 5.18 10.25
CA PRO A 61 -1.57 4.63 11.24
C PRO A 61 -0.49 3.74 10.60
N LEU A 62 -0.86 2.92 9.61
CA LEU A 62 0.09 2.03 8.93
C LEU A 62 1.06 2.82 8.04
N ALA A 63 0.57 3.85 7.35
CA ALA A 63 1.38 4.74 6.53
C ALA A 63 2.36 5.55 7.38
N ALA A 64 1.91 6.10 8.52
CA ALA A 64 2.77 6.80 9.47
C ALA A 64 3.87 5.87 10.02
N LEU A 65 3.52 4.62 10.36
CA LEU A 65 4.50 3.63 10.78
C LEU A 65 5.54 3.34 9.70
N ALA A 66 5.11 3.11 8.45
CA ALA A 66 6.02 2.84 7.34
C ALA A 66 6.97 4.01 7.06
N SER A 67 6.43 5.24 7.08
CA SER A 67 7.19 6.47 6.82
C SER A 67 8.30 6.70 7.84
N GLU A 68 8.11 6.34 9.10
CA GLU A 68 9.12 6.48 10.16
C GLU A 68 10.38 5.63 9.90
N PHE A 69 10.22 4.54 9.16
CA PHE A 69 11.31 3.66 8.74
C PHE A 69 11.79 3.92 7.31
N GLY A 70 11.30 4.98 6.66
CA GLY A 70 11.65 5.34 5.28
C GLY A 70 11.02 4.41 4.22
N PHE A 71 9.92 3.73 4.55
CA PHE A 71 9.14 2.94 3.60
C PHE A 71 7.89 3.69 3.15
N ASP A 72 7.56 3.58 1.87
CA ASP A 72 6.28 4.02 1.33
C ASP A 72 5.26 2.88 1.36
N LEU A 73 4.07 3.14 1.91
CA LEU A 73 2.96 2.20 1.90
C LEU A 73 2.23 2.29 0.54
N ILE A 74 2.42 1.29 -0.31
CA ILE A 74 1.70 1.18 -1.59
C ILE A 74 0.60 0.12 -1.44
N SER A 75 -0.65 0.53 -1.62
CA SER A 75 -1.78 -0.41 -1.63
C SER A 75 -1.64 -1.38 -2.80
N ARG A 76 -1.71 -2.67 -2.51
CA ARG A 76 -1.68 -3.71 -3.54
C ARG A 76 -3.08 -3.88 -4.11
N SER A 77 -3.30 -3.52 -5.37
CA SER A 77 -4.47 -4.02 -6.10
C SER A 77 -4.23 -5.49 -6.40
N ALA A 78 -5.06 -6.38 -5.87
CA ALA A 78 -5.02 -7.79 -6.28
C ALA A 78 -5.28 -7.84 -7.81
N PRO A 79 -4.31 -8.26 -8.62
CA PRO A 79 -4.50 -8.32 -10.05
C PRO A 79 -5.59 -9.34 -10.35
N GLN A 80 -6.58 -8.98 -11.18
CA GLN A 80 -7.59 -9.96 -11.59
C GLN A 80 -6.93 -11.00 -12.50
N PRO A 81 -7.03 -12.30 -12.16
CA PRO A 81 -6.45 -13.35 -12.98
C PRO A 81 -7.08 -13.36 -14.37
N GLN A 82 -6.26 -13.64 -15.37
CA GLN A 82 -6.65 -13.75 -16.78
C GLN A 82 -6.30 -15.14 -17.32
N ALA A 83 -6.82 -15.49 -18.50
CA ALA A 83 -6.38 -16.70 -19.18
C ALA A 83 -4.86 -16.67 -19.40
N LEU A 84 -4.16 -17.76 -19.10
CA LEU A 84 -2.68 -17.84 -19.12
C LEU A 84 -2.08 -17.36 -20.44
N THR A 85 -2.69 -17.75 -21.57
CA THR A 85 -2.25 -17.32 -22.91
C THR A 85 -2.38 -15.82 -23.11
N LYS A 86 -3.48 -15.22 -22.65
CA LYS A 86 -3.70 -13.78 -22.70
C LYS A 86 -2.71 -13.03 -21.80
N SER A 87 -2.49 -13.55 -20.59
CA SER A 87 -1.53 -12.95 -19.65
C SER A 87 -0.10 -12.97 -20.19
N LEU A 88 0.32 -14.09 -20.79
CA LEU A 88 1.64 -14.21 -21.41
C LEU A 88 1.82 -13.23 -22.58
N ILE A 89 0.81 -13.09 -23.44
CA ILE A 89 0.83 -12.13 -24.55
C ILE A 89 0.95 -10.69 -24.03
N ASN A 90 0.21 -10.34 -22.98
CA ASN A 90 0.28 -9.00 -22.38
C ASN A 90 1.68 -8.72 -21.82
N VAL A 91 2.28 -9.66 -21.08
CA VAL A 91 3.67 -9.52 -20.60
C VAL A 91 4.63 -9.30 -21.76
N GLY A 92 4.50 -10.09 -22.84
CA GLY A 92 5.34 -9.94 -24.02
C GLY A 92 5.20 -8.56 -24.69
N LYS A 93 3.98 -8.03 -24.76
CA LYS A 93 3.70 -6.68 -25.29
C LYS A 93 4.35 -5.59 -24.42
N GLU A 94 4.15 -5.61 -23.10
CA GLU A 94 4.74 -4.59 -22.21
C GLU A 94 6.28 -4.62 -22.21
N VAL A 95 6.88 -5.81 -22.32
CA VAL A 95 8.35 -5.94 -22.46
C VAL A 95 8.84 -5.37 -23.79
N ALA A 96 8.09 -5.54 -24.87
CA ALA A 96 8.41 -4.94 -26.17
C ALA A 96 8.31 -3.41 -26.11
N ASP A 97 7.27 -2.87 -25.48
CA ASP A 97 7.08 -1.42 -25.30
C ASP A 97 8.22 -0.80 -24.47
N LEU A 98 8.63 -1.45 -23.37
CA LEU A 98 9.81 -1.06 -22.60
C LEU A 98 11.09 -1.09 -23.45
N THR A 99 11.28 -2.12 -24.27
CA THR A 99 12.44 -2.25 -25.15
C THR A 99 12.51 -1.09 -26.15
N ILE A 100 11.38 -0.71 -26.75
CA ILE A 100 11.28 0.42 -27.67
C ILE A 100 11.61 1.73 -26.94
N ALA A 101 11.03 1.96 -25.76
CA ALA A 101 11.27 3.18 -24.99
C ALA A 101 12.73 3.36 -24.58
N VAL A 102 13.40 2.27 -24.17
CA VAL A 102 14.83 2.30 -23.84
C VAL A 102 15.68 2.52 -25.08
N HIS A 103 15.36 1.89 -26.21
CA HIS A 103 16.10 2.08 -27.45
C HIS A 103 16.02 3.54 -27.93
N GLN A 104 14.81 4.11 -27.97
CA GLN A 104 14.58 5.50 -28.37
C GLN A 104 15.29 6.49 -27.45
N ALA A 105 15.27 6.27 -26.14
CA ALA A 105 15.96 7.12 -25.17
C ALA A 105 17.50 7.04 -25.22
N LEU A 106 18.05 6.07 -25.95
CA LEU A 106 19.50 5.92 -26.17
C LEU A 106 19.93 6.38 -27.56
N ASP A 107 19.00 6.82 -28.43
CA ASP A 107 19.32 7.21 -29.80
C ASP A 107 20.26 8.42 -29.89
N ASP A 108 20.27 9.30 -28.87
CA ASP A 108 21.13 10.49 -28.80
C ASP A 108 22.26 10.38 -27.74
N ASP A 109 22.52 9.17 -27.23
CA ASP A 109 23.45 8.88 -26.12
C ASP A 109 23.17 9.68 -24.82
N HIS A 110 22.00 10.33 -24.69
CA HIS A 110 21.67 11.17 -23.55
C HIS A 110 20.24 10.99 -23.02
N VAL A 111 20.09 10.19 -21.96
CA VAL A 111 18.79 10.02 -21.30
C VAL A 111 18.39 11.24 -20.47
N SER A 112 17.43 12.00 -20.98
CA SER A 112 16.81 13.16 -20.32
C SER A 112 15.94 12.76 -19.12
N SER A 113 15.58 13.75 -18.29
CA SER A 113 14.67 13.54 -17.17
C SER A 113 13.26 13.09 -17.61
N PHE A 114 12.84 13.50 -18.81
CA PHE A 114 11.56 13.09 -19.38
C PHE A 114 11.59 11.61 -19.79
N GLU A 115 12.63 11.18 -20.49
CA GLU A 115 12.80 9.78 -20.89
C GLU A 115 12.99 8.85 -19.69
N LYS A 116 13.68 9.31 -18.64
CA LYS A 116 13.74 8.57 -17.36
C LYS A 116 12.35 8.35 -16.78
N SER A 117 11.48 9.34 -16.87
CA SER A 117 10.09 9.23 -16.41
C SER A 117 9.31 8.23 -17.26
N LEU A 118 9.47 8.28 -18.59
CA LEU A 118 8.82 7.37 -19.52
C LEU A 118 9.27 5.91 -19.31
N ILE A 119 10.59 5.68 -19.24
CA ILE A 119 11.14 4.34 -18.96
C ILE A 119 10.63 3.80 -17.63
N ARG A 120 10.57 4.64 -16.58
CA ARG A 120 10.01 4.23 -15.28
C ARG A 120 8.54 3.86 -15.37
N GLN A 121 7.77 4.55 -16.21
CA GLN A 121 6.38 4.21 -16.46
C GLN A 121 6.26 2.84 -17.13
N GLU A 122 7.03 2.57 -18.18
CA GLU A 122 7.00 1.27 -18.87
C GLU A 122 7.48 0.12 -17.97
N ILE A 123 8.49 0.35 -17.12
CA ILE A 123 8.90 -0.63 -16.10
C ILE A 123 7.73 -0.97 -15.16
N ASN A 124 6.90 0.01 -14.78
CA ASN A 124 5.75 -0.24 -13.94
C ASN A 124 4.64 -1.01 -14.67
N HIS A 125 4.42 -0.76 -15.96
CA HIS A 125 3.49 -1.56 -16.77
C HIS A 125 3.95 -3.03 -16.85
N VAL A 126 5.24 -3.28 -17.07
CA VAL A 126 5.81 -4.64 -17.07
C VAL A 126 5.58 -5.33 -15.73
N ARG A 127 5.88 -4.67 -14.60
CA ARG A 127 5.64 -5.21 -13.26
C ARG A 127 4.18 -5.60 -13.05
N GLN A 128 3.24 -4.72 -13.41
CA GLN A 128 1.82 -4.99 -13.30
C GLN A 128 1.39 -6.19 -14.15
N SER A 129 1.92 -6.31 -15.37
CA SER A 129 1.63 -7.46 -16.25
C SER A 129 2.14 -8.79 -15.67
N LEU A 130 3.31 -8.77 -15.02
CA LEU A 130 3.87 -9.93 -14.33
C LEU A 130 3.06 -10.29 -13.09
N ASP A 131 2.57 -9.31 -12.33
CA ASP A 131 1.70 -9.55 -11.19
C ASP A 131 0.38 -10.21 -11.63
N VAL A 132 -0.20 -9.77 -12.77
CA VAL A 132 -1.36 -10.43 -13.39
C VAL A 132 -1.05 -11.87 -13.79
N MET A 133 0.14 -12.12 -14.35
CA MET A 133 0.56 -13.47 -14.72
C MET A 133 0.73 -14.38 -13.50
N ASP A 134 1.37 -13.91 -12.43
CA ASP A 134 1.51 -14.65 -11.18
C ASP A 134 0.14 -14.96 -10.55
N ALA A 135 -0.77 -13.98 -10.52
CA ALA A 135 -2.14 -14.20 -10.07
C ALA A 135 -2.91 -15.21 -10.94
N SER A 136 -2.70 -15.16 -12.26
CA SER A 136 -3.32 -16.09 -13.22
C SER A 136 -2.81 -17.51 -13.06
N VAL A 137 -1.51 -17.70 -12.78
CA VAL A 137 -0.90 -19.01 -12.50
C VAL A 137 -1.42 -19.57 -11.19
N LYS A 138 -1.57 -18.75 -10.14
CA LYS A 138 -2.13 -19.19 -8.86
C LYS A 138 -3.59 -19.64 -8.94
N ALA A 139 -4.33 -19.14 -9.92
CA ALA A 139 -5.76 -19.43 -10.10
C ALA A 139 -6.05 -20.60 -11.06
N ALA A 140 -5.05 -21.06 -11.83
CA ALA A 140 -5.17 -22.15 -12.80
C ALA A 140 -4.94 -23.52 -12.17
#